data_AF-A0A257NZ02-F1
#
_entry.id   AF-A0A257NZ02-F1
#
_cell.length_a   1.000
_cell.length_b   1.000
_cell.length_c   1.000
_cell.angle_alpha   90.00
_cell.angle_beta   90.00
_cell.angle_gamma   90.00
#
_symmetry.space_group_name_H-M   'P 1'
#
loop_
_entity.id
_entity.type
_entity.pdbx_description
1 polymer ?
#
loop_
_entity_poly.entity_id
_entity_poly.type
_entity_poly.pdbx_seq_one_letter_code
_entity_poly.pdbx_strand_id
1 'polypeptide(L)'
;FAAQPEGNAAPYTIMIPPPNVTGSLHVGHALNMTLQDIFIRYRRLQGRDTLWQPGTDHAGIATQMVVERLLDKQKVKRQDLGRETFLSRVWEWKAESGGAITQQLRRLGASPDWARERFTMDDGLSVAVREVFVRLHEEGLIYRDRRLVNWDPVLQTAISDLEVETRDVKGFFWHIRYPVEGGGEIVVATTRPETMLADTAVAVHPEDARYRDFVGRHVILPLTGRRIPVVADEYSDPEKGTGAVKITPAHDFNDFEVGRRHNLPMPSMLDRQGRIMVLELGDVPDFVHGLAGQDRFAARKAIVAELERIEALVQVEPHTHAVPHGDRSGTPIEPLLTLQWYCNAGVLAGPAIAAVEDGRVQFVPKQWENTFFAWMRD
;
A
#
# COMPACT_ATOMS: atom_id res chain seq x y z
N PHE A 1 9.36 -16.98 35.86
CA PHE A 1 8.00 -17.26 36.39
C PHE A 1 7.22 -17.91 35.27
N ALA A 2 6.33 -18.83 35.58
CA ALA A 2 5.56 -19.56 34.58
C ALA A 2 4.08 -19.55 34.97
N ALA A 3 3.21 -19.39 33.98
CA ALA A 3 1.78 -19.57 34.17
C ALA A 3 1.47 -21.06 34.38
N GLN A 4 0.41 -21.36 35.12
CA GLN A 4 -0.05 -22.71 35.41
C GLN A 4 -1.47 -22.92 34.84
N PRO A 5 -1.62 -23.23 33.54
CA PRO A 5 -2.93 -23.35 32.89
C PRO A 5 -3.86 -24.40 33.51
N GLU A 6 -3.29 -25.42 34.16
CA GLU A 6 -4.04 -26.48 34.85
C GLU A 6 -4.36 -26.13 36.31
N GLY A 7 -3.92 -24.96 36.78
CA GLY A 7 -4.16 -24.49 38.14
C GLY A 7 -5.57 -23.91 38.34
N ASN A 8 -5.97 -23.79 39.61
CA ASN A 8 -7.28 -23.24 39.99
C ASN A 8 -7.28 -21.72 40.23
N ALA A 9 -6.12 -21.06 40.13
CA ALA A 9 -6.01 -19.62 40.35
C ALA A 9 -6.61 -18.84 39.17
N ALA A 10 -7.25 -17.71 39.45
CA ALA A 10 -7.90 -16.91 38.41
C ALA A 10 -6.87 -16.34 37.42
N PRO A 11 -6.99 -16.59 36.10
CA PRO A 11 -5.98 -16.22 35.12
C PRO A 11 -5.93 -14.70 34.91
N TYR A 12 -4.74 -14.15 34.65
CA TYR A 12 -4.54 -12.78 34.19
C TYR A 12 -3.46 -12.74 33.12
N THR A 13 -3.84 -12.38 31.90
CA THR A 13 -2.95 -12.49 30.75
C THR A 13 -2.66 -11.13 30.14
N ILE A 14 -1.39 -10.89 29.81
CA ILE A 14 -0.96 -9.79 28.94
C ILE A 14 -0.14 -10.42 27.82
N MET A 15 -0.44 -10.05 26.58
CA MET A 15 0.41 -10.38 25.43
C MET A 15 1.41 -9.25 25.21
N ILE A 16 2.71 -9.57 25.18
CA ILE A 16 3.71 -8.58 24.80
C ILE A 16 3.43 -8.17 23.35
N PRO A 17 3.34 -6.86 23.03
CA PRO A 17 3.44 -6.41 21.64
C PRO A 17 4.84 -6.81 21.14
N PRO A 18 4.94 -7.81 20.25
CA PRO A 18 6.20 -8.46 19.96
C PRO A 18 7.17 -7.46 19.31
N PRO A 19 8.35 -7.19 19.90
CA PRO A 19 9.31 -6.28 19.28
C PRO A 19 9.80 -6.83 17.94
N ASN A 20 9.92 -5.95 16.95
CA ASN A 20 10.45 -6.29 15.64
C ASN A 20 11.94 -6.69 15.74
N VAL A 21 12.35 -7.73 15.02
CA VAL A 21 13.76 -8.18 14.92
C VAL A 21 14.61 -7.27 14.02
N THR A 22 14.51 -5.95 14.21
CA THR A 22 15.16 -4.93 13.39
C THR A 22 16.32 -4.23 14.11
N GLY A 23 16.81 -4.79 15.21
CA GLY A 23 17.92 -4.24 16.00
C GLY A 23 17.72 -4.35 17.51
N SER A 24 18.05 -3.28 18.23
CA SER A 24 17.98 -3.20 19.70
C SER A 24 16.79 -2.39 20.18
N LEU A 25 16.31 -2.70 21.39
CA LEU A 25 15.25 -1.95 22.06
C LEU A 25 15.71 -0.52 22.44
N HIS A 26 14.76 0.42 22.38
CA HIS A 26 14.91 1.82 22.78
C HIS A 26 14.00 2.18 23.98
N VAL A 27 14.07 3.43 24.47
CA VAL A 27 13.35 3.87 25.69
C VAL A 27 11.82 3.67 25.63
N GLY A 28 11.20 3.85 24.45
CA GLY A 28 9.78 3.53 24.26
C GLY A 28 9.42 2.07 24.58
N HIS A 29 10.28 1.11 24.20
CA HIS A 29 10.11 -0.29 24.58
C HIS A 29 10.25 -0.49 26.09
N ALA A 30 11.23 0.17 26.71
CA ALA A 30 11.42 0.09 28.16
C ALA A 30 10.18 0.60 28.92
N LEU A 31 9.59 1.72 28.50
CA LEU A 31 8.35 2.24 29.07
C LEU A 31 7.20 1.23 28.93
N ASN A 32 6.97 0.73 27.70
CA ASN A 32 5.87 -0.19 27.43
C ASN A 32 5.98 -1.50 28.22
N MET A 33 7.18 -2.09 28.30
CA MET A 33 7.42 -3.34 29.04
C MET A 33 7.36 -3.14 30.56
N THR A 34 7.85 -2.00 31.07
CA THR A 34 7.79 -1.68 32.50
C THR A 34 6.35 -1.60 32.98
N LEU A 35 5.47 -0.91 32.23
CA LEU A 35 4.05 -0.79 32.57
C LEU A 35 3.36 -2.16 32.63
N GLN A 36 3.61 -3.03 31.64
CA GLN A 36 3.05 -4.38 31.64
C GLN A 36 3.58 -5.23 32.80
N ASP A 37 4.89 -5.18 33.08
CA ASP A 37 5.50 -5.94 34.17
C ASP A 37 4.97 -5.51 35.55
N ILE A 38 4.69 -4.22 35.75
CA ILE A 38 4.02 -3.71 36.96
C ILE A 38 2.67 -4.39 37.16
N PHE A 39 1.82 -4.42 36.12
CA PHE A 39 0.50 -5.07 36.21
C PHE A 39 0.61 -6.58 36.47
N ILE A 40 1.52 -7.25 35.76
CA ILE A 40 1.77 -8.68 35.94
C ILE A 40 2.19 -8.99 37.36
N ARG A 41 3.19 -8.28 37.90
CA ARG A 41 3.65 -8.47 39.27
C ARG A 41 2.56 -8.18 40.29
N TYR A 42 1.84 -7.07 40.11
CA TYR A 42 0.75 -6.68 41.00
C TYR A 42 -0.34 -7.77 41.05
N ARG A 43 -0.80 -8.26 39.90
CA ARG A 43 -1.82 -9.32 39.83
C ARG A 43 -1.31 -10.65 40.35
N ARG A 44 -0.05 -10.99 40.12
CA ARG A 44 0.60 -12.19 40.67
C ARG A 44 0.66 -12.13 42.20
N LEU A 45 0.99 -10.98 42.77
CA LEU A 45 0.99 -10.75 44.22
C LEU A 45 -0.42 -10.86 44.82
N GLN A 46 -1.48 -10.63 44.03
CA GLN A 46 -2.87 -10.88 44.40
C GLN A 46 -3.29 -12.35 44.26
N GLY A 47 -2.36 -13.28 44.01
CA GLY A 47 -2.64 -14.71 43.90
C GLY A 47 -3.26 -15.16 42.57
N ARG A 48 -3.26 -14.31 41.54
CA ARG A 48 -3.73 -14.68 40.20
C ARG A 48 -2.68 -15.48 39.44
N ASP A 49 -3.12 -16.40 38.58
CA ASP A 49 -2.23 -17.07 37.64
C ASP A 49 -1.92 -16.14 36.47
N THR A 50 -0.71 -15.59 36.44
CA THR A 50 -0.35 -14.56 35.46
C THR A 50 0.41 -15.14 34.28
N LEU A 51 -0.11 -14.96 33.07
CA LEU A 51 0.63 -15.20 31.84
C LEU A 51 1.04 -13.86 31.22
N TRP A 52 2.32 -13.55 31.23
CA TRP A 52 2.87 -12.51 30.37
C TRP A 52 3.59 -13.19 29.22
N GLN A 53 2.90 -13.28 28.08
CA GLN A 53 3.30 -14.08 26.92
C GLN A 53 4.41 -13.34 26.15
N PRO A 54 5.66 -13.83 26.14
CA PRO A 54 6.73 -13.18 25.39
C PRO A 54 6.74 -13.61 23.92
N GLY A 55 7.25 -12.72 23.08
CA GLY A 55 7.58 -13.06 21.70
C GLY A 55 8.21 -11.90 20.94
N THR A 56 8.68 -12.22 19.73
CA THR A 56 9.29 -11.26 18.79
C THR A 56 8.63 -11.37 17.42
N ASP A 57 8.64 -10.27 16.68
CA ASP A 57 8.07 -10.20 15.34
C ASP A 57 9.16 -10.22 14.26
N HIS A 58 9.00 -11.09 13.27
CA HIS A 58 9.81 -11.16 12.06
C HIS A 58 9.77 -9.86 11.25
N ALA A 59 8.71 -9.05 11.36
CA ALA A 59 8.56 -7.72 10.75
C ALA A 59 8.74 -7.66 9.22
N GLY A 60 8.62 -8.80 8.53
CA GLY A 60 8.69 -8.95 7.08
C GLY A 60 9.70 -8.01 6.38
N ILE A 61 9.16 -7.03 5.64
CA ILE A 61 9.92 -6.07 4.83
C ILE A 61 10.90 -5.25 5.69
N ALA A 62 10.56 -4.88 6.92
CA ALA A 62 11.47 -4.09 7.77
C ALA A 62 12.75 -4.86 8.08
N THR A 63 12.64 -6.16 8.39
CA THR A 63 13.80 -7.03 8.58
C THR A 63 14.56 -7.24 7.28
N GLN A 64 13.85 -7.46 6.16
CA GLN A 64 14.46 -7.56 4.85
C GLN A 64 15.33 -6.34 4.54
N MET A 65 14.82 -5.13 4.76
CA MET A 65 15.57 -3.89 4.52
C MET A 65 16.80 -3.73 5.41
N VAL A 66 16.73 -4.14 6.68
CA VAL A 66 17.91 -4.11 7.56
C VAL A 66 18.99 -5.05 7.03
N VAL A 67 18.61 -6.27 6.64
CA VAL A 67 19.55 -7.24 6.06
C VAL A 67 20.11 -6.74 4.73
N GLU A 68 19.29 -6.17 3.85
CA GLU A 68 19.76 -5.57 2.59
C GLU A 68 20.75 -4.43 2.84
N ARG A 69 20.49 -3.52 3.79
CA ARG A 69 21.44 -2.45 4.15
C ARG A 69 22.76 -2.98 4.70
N LEU A 70 22.75 -4.12 5.39
CA LEU A 70 23.97 -4.78 5.87
C LEU A 70 24.75 -5.42 4.71
N LEU A 71 24.06 -6.01 3.74
CA LEU A 71 24.66 -6.55 2.52
C LEU A 71 25.23 -5.44 1.62
N ASP A 72 24.55 -4.30 1.53
CA ASP A 72 25.02 -3.12 0.78
C ASP A 72 26.36 -2.59 1.32
N LYS A 73 26.56 -2.60 2.64
CA LYS A 73 27.85 -2.27 3.27
C LYS A 73 28.98 -3.22 2.85
N GLN A 74 28.62 -4.45 2.49
CA GLN A 74 29.53 -5.46 1.94
C GLN A 74 29.58 -5.43 0.40
N LYS A 75 28.88 -4.49 -0.24
CA LYS A 75 28.73 -4.36 -1.70
C LYS A 75 28.12 -5.60 -2.37
N VAL A 76 27.28 -6.33 -1.64
CA VAL A 76 26.55 -7.50 -2.15
C VAL A 76 25.10 -7.11 -2.32
N LYS A 77 24.50 -7.36 -3.50
CA LYS A 77 23.07 -7.12 -3.69
C LYS A 77 22.27 -8.37 -3.37
N ARG A 78 21.05 -8.21 -2.84
CA ARG A 78 20.10 -9.32 -2.61
C ARG A 78 19.89 -10.17 -3.85
N GLN A 79 19.77 -9.52 -5.01
CA GLN A 79 19.51 -10.17 -6.30
C GLN A 79 20.62 -11.15 -6.69
N ASP A 80 21.86 -10.91 -6.25
CA ASP A 80 23.02 -11.73 -6.58
C ASP A 80 23.10 -13.01 -5.73
N LEU A 81 22.47 -13.01 -4.54
CA LEU A 81 22.54 -14.11 -3.57
C LEU A 81 21.56 -15.26 -3.90
N GLY A 82 20.47 -14.96 -4.60
CA GLY A 82 19.33 -15.86 -4.73
C GLY A 82 18.53 -16.00 -3.43
N ARG A 83 17.32 -16.58 -3.55
CA ARG A 83 16.33 -16.64 -2.47
C ARG A 83 16.83 -17.41 -1.24
N GLU A 84 17.32 -18.63 -1.43
CA GLU A 84 17.73 -19.52 -0.32
C GLU A 84 18.85 -18.90 0.52
N THR A 85 19.91 -18.42 -0.14
CA THR A 85 21.03 -17.77 0.53
C THR A 85 20.58 -16.52 1.27
N PHE A 86 19.71 -15.71 0.66
CA PHE A 86 19.19 -14.51 1.32
C PHE A 86 18.35 -14.84 2.55
N LEU A 87 17.48 -15.86 2.47
CA LEU A 87 16.69 -16.31 3.62
C LEU A 87 17.57 -16.81 4.76
N SER A 88 18.64 -17.54 4.47
CA SER A 88 19.62 -17.94 5.48
C SER A 88 20.24 -16.74 6.20
N ARG A 89 20.61 -15.67 5.46
CA ARG A 89 21.10 -14.42 6.06
C ARG A 89 20.07 -13.73 6.95
N VAL A 90 18.79 -13.76 6.57
CA VAL A 90 17.70 -13.22 7.39
C VAL A 90 17.56 -13.99 8.70
N TRP A 91 17.68 -15.32 8.68
CA TRP A 91 17.66 -16.15 9.88
C TRP A 91 18.89 -15.95 10.78
N GLU A 92 20.08 -15.76 10.20
CA GLU A 92 21.29 -15.37 10.92
C GLU A 92 21.07 -14.06 11.69
N TRP A 93 20.54 -13.03 11.00
CA TRP A 93 20.21 -11.75 11.61
C TRP A 93 19.16 -11.87 12.71
N LYS A 94 18.12 -12.68 12.51
CA LYS A 94 17.09 -12.94 13.53
C LYS A 94 17.69 -13.52 14.79
N ALA A 95 18.66 -14.44 14.68
CA ALA A 95 19.32 -15.03 15.84
C ALA A 95 20.13 -13.98 16.63
N GLU A 96 20.82 -13.08 15.93
CA GLU A 96 21.58 -11.98 16.54
C GLU A 96 20.65 -10.94 17.21
N SER A 97 19.68 -10.39 16.47
CA SER A 97 18.78 -9.34 16.96
C SER A 97 17.82 -9.85 18.04
N GLY A 98 17.22 -11.04 17.85
CA GLY A 98 16.34 -11.65 18.86
C GLY A 98 17.08 -11.96 20.17
N GLY A 99 18.35 -12.39 20.07
CA GLY A 99 19.22 -12.56 21.23
C GLY A 99 19.43 -11.26 22.01
N ALA A 100 19.69 -10.15 21.32
CA ALA A 100 19.86 -8.85 21.95
C ALA A 100 18.57 -8.34 22.64
N ILE A 101 17.42 -8.46 21.97
CA ILE A 101 16.12 -8.03 22.51
C ILE A 101 15.80 -8.74 23.83
N THR A 102 15.93 -10.07 23.85
CA THR A 102 15.64 -10.87 25.05
C THR A 102 16.61 -10.56 26.19
N GLN A 103 17.89 -10.36 25.90
CA GLN A 103 18.89 -9.96 26.90
C GLN A 103 18.57 -8.60 27.52
N GLN A 104 18.16 -7.60 26.71
CA GLN A 104 17.77 -6.28 27.20
C GLN A 104 16.56 -6.37 28.13
N LEU A 105 15.52 -7.13 27.77
CA LEU A 105 14.35 -7.33 28.63
C LEU A 105 14.70 -8.04 29.94
N ARG A 106 15.55 -9.07 29.90
CA ARG A 106 16.05 -9.74 31.10
C ARG A 106 16.86 -8.79 31.99
N ARG A 107 17.68 -7.92 31.39
CA ARG A 107 18.47 -6.93 32.13
C ARG A 107 17.60 -5.84 32.77
N LEU A 108 16.49 -5.46 32.14
CA LEU A 108 15.45 -4.62 32.73
C LEU A 108 14.70 -5.30 33.89
N GLY A 109 14.91 -6.60 34.09
CA GLY A 109 14.28 -7.38 35.14
C GLY A 109 12.89 -7.90 34.75
N ALA A 110 12.50 -7.83 33.48
CA ALA A 110 11.18 -8.27 33.02
C ALA A 110 10.87 -9.71 33.44
N SER A 111 9.63 -9.97 33.89
CA SER A 111 9.20 -11.27 34.41
C SER A 111 8.24 -12.09 33.53
N PRO A 112 8.36 -12.10 32.18
CA PRO A 112 7.46 -12.89 31.34
C PRO A 112 7.75 -14.38 31.45
N ASP A 113 6.82 -15.18 30.91
CA ASP A 113 6.95 -16.63 30.84
C ASP A 113 7.89 -17.03 29.70
N TRP A 114 9.19 -16.87 29.93
CA TRP A 114 10.24 -17.13 28.94
C TRP A 114 10.20 -18.53 28.32
N ALA A 115 9.68 -19.53 29.04
CA ALA A 115 9.57 -20.89 28.51
C ALA A 115 8.53 -21.00 27.38
N ARG A 116 7.62 -20.01 27.28
CA ARG A 116 6.58 -19.93 26.26
C ARG A 116 6.92 -18.95 25.14
N GLU A 117 8.15 -18.46 25.04
CA GLU A 117 8.54 -17.47 24.03
C GLU A 117 8.14 -17.91 22.61
N ARG A 118 7.53 -16.98 21.87
CA ARG A 118 7.07 -17.20 20.49
C ARG A 118 7.78 -16.30 19.49
N PHE A 119 7.83 -16.75 18.25
CA PHE A 119 8.28 -15.96 17.12
C PHE A 119 7.24 -16.05 16.01
N THR A 120 6.91 -14.94 15.36
CA THR A 120 5.80 -14.90 14.39
C THR A 120 5.93 -15.88 13.21
N MET A 121 7.16 -16.32 12.88
CA MET A 121 7.41 -17.40 11.91
C MET A 121 7.85 -18.72 12.54
N ASP A 122 7.59 -18.96 13.84
CA ASP A 122 7.75 -20.29 14.42
C ASP A 122 6.67 -21.26 13.90
N ASP A 123 6.90 -22.57 14.06
CA ASP A 123 6.02 -23.60 13.52
C ASP A 123 4.57 -23.47 14.02
N GLY A 124 4.39 -23.10 15.29
CA GLY A 124 3.07 -22.98 15.91
C GLY A 124 2.27 -21.81 15.34
N LEU A 125 2.88 -20.62 15.30
CA LEU A 125 2.23 -19.42 14.77
C LEU A 125 2.05 -19.49 13.24
N SER A 126 2.98 -20.11 12.52
CA SER A 126 2.85 -20.33 11.08
C SER A 126 1.65 -21.22 10.73
N VAL A 127 1.41 -22.27 11.53
CA VAL A 127 0.20 -23.10 11.40
C VAL A 127 -1.06 -22.29 11.69
N ALA A 128 -1.05 -21.46 12.74
CA ALA A 128 -2.20 -20.62 13.08
C ALA A 128 -2.56 -19.62 11.96
N VAL A 129 -1.57 -18.97 11.34
CA VAL A 129 -1.80 -18.07 10.20
C VAL A 129 -2.41 -18.82 9.02
N ARG A 130 -1.88 -20.01 8.70
CA ARG A 130 -2.42 -20.84 7.61
C ARG A 130 -3.86 -21.26 7.87
N GLU A 131 -4.17 -21.68 9.09
CA GLU A 131 -5.54 -22.06 9.50
C GLU A 131 -6.51 -20.87 9.34
N VAL A 132 -6.15 -19.69 9.84
CA VAL A 132 -6.98 -18.48 9.70
C VAL A 132 -7.17 -18.11 8.23
N PHE A 133 -6.11 -18.19 7.42
CA PHE A 133 -6.20 -17.90 6.00
C PHE A 133 -7.18 -18.85 5.30
N VAL A 134 -7.02 -20.16 5.50
CA VAL A 134 -7.89 -21.18 4.87
C VAL A 134 -9.34 -20.99 5.30
N ARG A 135 -9.60 -20.83 6.60
CA ARG A 135 -10.95 -20.62 7.12
C ARG A 135 -11.61 -19.37 6.52
N LEU A 136 -10.93 -18.23 6.56
CA LEU A 136 -11.49 -16.98 6.02
C LEU A 136 -11.66 -17.05 4.49
N HIS A 137 -10.84 -17.84 3.79
CA HIS A 137 -11.02 -18.10 2.37
C HIS A 137 -12.26 -18.97 2.10
N GLU A 138 -12.46 -20.05 2.86
CA GLU A 138 -13.65 -20.90 2.79
C GLU A 138 -14.95 -20.14 3.11
N GLU A 139 -14.86 -19.16 4.03
CA GLU A 139 -15.96 -18.23 4.35
C GLU A 139 -16.17 -17.13 3.29
N GLY A 140 -15.33 -17.07 2.25
CA GLY A 140 -15.38 -16.04 1.21
C GLY A 140 -14.96 -14.64 1.66
N LEU A 141 -14.39 -14.51 2.86
CA LEU A 141 -13.89 -13.25 3.42
C LEU A 141 -12.48 -12.92 2.92
N ILE A 142 -11.67 -13.93 2.61
CA ILE A 142 -10.44 -13.80 1.84
C ILE A 142 -10.70 -14.25 0.41
N TYR A 143 -10.35 -13.42 -0.56
CA TYR A 143 -10.57 -13.69 -1.98
C TYR A 143 -9.45 -13.10 -2.83
N ARG A 144 -9.37 -13.56 -4.09
CA ARG A 144 -8.38 -13.07 -5.05
C ARG A 144 -9.08 -12.21 -6.09
N ASP A 145 -8.59 -11.00 -6.28
CA ASP A 145 -9.17 -10.04 -7.23
C ASP A 145 -8.05 -9.28 -7.95
N ARG A 146 -8.37 -8.70 -9.11
CA ARG A 146 -7.44 -7.85 -9.85
C ARG A 146 -7.80 -6.40 -9.55
N ARG A 147 -7.10 -5.80 -8.58
CA ARG A 147 -7.27 -4.38 -8.25
C ARG A 147 -5.94 -3.64 -8.31
N LEU A 148 -6.03 -2.32 -8.27
CA LEU A 148 -4.87 -1.50 -8.04
C LEU A 148 -4.33 -1.75 -6.63
N VAL A 149 -3.02 -1.82 -6.54
CA VAL A 149 -2.29 -1.80 -5.28
C VAL A 149 -1.28 -0.66 -5.32
N ASN A 150 -0.94 -0.16 -4.14
CA ASN A 150 0.22 0.69 -3.96
C ASN A 150 1.47 -0.17 -4.19
N TRP A 151 2.14 0.04 -5.32
CA TRP A 151 3.34 -0.70 -5.68
C TRP A 151 4.58 0.14 -5.46
N ASP A 152 5.55 -0.42 -4.77
CA ASP A 152 6.87 0.19 -4.62
C ASP A 152 7.80 -0.33 -5.73
N PRO A 153 8.18 0.52 -6.72
CA PRO A 153 9.03 0.09 -7.83
C PRO A 153 10.48 -0.21 -7.42
N VAL A 154 10.92 0.26 -6.25
CA VAL A 154 12.27 0.03 -5.72
C VAL A 154 12.31 -1.28 -4.94
N LEU A 155 11.35 -1.48 -4.02
CA LEU A 155 11.25 -2.70 -3.21
C LEU A 155 10.62 -3.88 -3.98
N GLN A 156 9.92 -3.59 -5.08
CA GLN A 156 9.21 -4.55 -5.93
C GLN A 156 8.18 -5.38 -5.17
N THR A 157 7.36 -4.69 -4.38
CA THR A 157 6.28 -5.30 -3.61
C THR A 157 5.07 -4.37 -3.54
N ALA A 158 3.89 -4.96 -3.35
CA ALA A 158 2.72 -4.22 -2.92
C ALA A 158 2.90 -3.82 -1.45
N ILE A 159 2.40 -2.63 -1.10
CA ILE A 159 2.34 -2.12 0.27
C ILE A 159 0.91 -1.70 0.61
N SER A 160 0.57 -1.72 1.89
CA SER A 160 -0.78 -1.32 2.36
C SER A 160 -0.93 0.21 2.39
N ASP A 161 -2.16 0.72 2.43
CA ASP A 161 -2.41 2.18 2.56
C ASP A 161 -1.78 2.77 3.84
N LEU A 162 -1.63 1.96 4.90
CA LEU A 162 -0.96 2.36 6.15
C LEU A 162 0.56 2.51 6.01
N GLU A 163 1.15 1.97 4.95
CA GLU A 163 2.57 2.08 4.63
C GLU A 163 2.86 3.18 3.60
N VAL A 164 1.85 3.99 3.26
CA VAL A 164 1.95 5.11 2.32
C VAL A 164 1.96 6.44 3.06
N GLU A 165 2.98 7.24 2.80
CA GLU A 165 3.10 8.62 3.26
C GLU A 165 2.76 9.59 2.13
N THR A 166 1.79 10.47 2.37
CA THR A 166 1.47 11.54 1.41
C THR A 166 2.40 12.73 1.62
N ARG A 167 3.04 13.22 0.54
CA ARG A 167 3.95 14.36 0.56
C ARG A 167 3.55 15.40 -0.48
N ASP A 168 3.56 16.67 -0.10
CA ASP A 168 3.33 17.77 -1.04
C ASP A 168 4.57 18.00 -1.91
N VAL A 169 4.40 17.87 -3.23
CA VAL A 169 5.48 18.03 -4.21
C VAL A 169 5.12 19.12 -5.21
N LYS A 170 6.09 20.00 -5.48
CA LYS A 170 5.98 20.98 -6.57
C LYS A 170 6.09 20.25 -7.91
N GLY A 171 5.06 20.37 -8.73
CA GLY A 171 5.00 19.82 -10.08
C GLY A 171 4.30 20.77 -11.02
N PHE A 172 3.70 20.20 -12.06
CA PHE A 172 2.95 20.94 -13.06
C PHE A 172 1.62 20.25 -13.34
N PHE A 173 0.69 21.03 -13.88
CA PHE A 173 -0.56 20.59 -14.43
C PHE A 173 -0.52 20.87 -15.94
N TRP A 174 -0.50 19.80 -16.73
CA TRP A 174 -0.38 19.84 -18.18
C TRP A 174 -1.77 19.77 -18.79
N HIS A 175 -2.11 20.77 -19.60
CA HIS A 175 -3.34 20.84 -20.37
C HIS A 175 -3.08 20.32 -21.78
N ILE A 176 -3.70 19.20 -22.12
CA ILE A 176 -3.42 18.44 -23.35
C ILE A 176 -4.69 18.35 -24.19
N ARG A 177 -4.58 18.70 -25.46
CA ARG A 177 -5.68 18.66 -26.43
C ARG A 177 -5.86 17.26 -26.99
N TYR A 178 -7.10 16.75 -26.93
CA TYR A 178 -7.55 15.48 -27.49
C TYR A 178 -8.56 15.79 -28.60
N PRO A 179 -8.20 15.59 -29.88
CA PRO A 179 -9.12 15.79 -31.01
C PRO A 179 -10.34 14.88 -30.92
N VAL A 180 -11.54 15.41 -31.17
CA VAL A 180 -12.79 14.64 -31.22
C VAL A 180 -13.06 14.18 -32.64
N GLU A 181 -13.42 12.91 -32.81
CA GLU A 181 -13.82 12.36 -34.10
C GLU A 181 -15.08 13.06 -34.63
N GLY A 182 -15.03 13.52 -35.88
CA GLY A 182 -16.11 14.32 -36.47
C GLY A 182 -16.05 15.82 -36.17
N GLY A 183 -15.00 16.29 -35.48
CA GLY A 183 -14.72 17.71 -35.28
C GLY A 183 -14.88 18.16 -33.82
N GLY A 184 -14.09 19.18 -33.45
CA GLY A 184 -13.97 19.66 -32.09
C GLY A 184 -12.77 19.06 -31.35
N GLU A 185 -12.57 19.51 -30.12
CA GLU A 185 -11.49 19.07 -29.25
C GLU A 185 -11.93 19.08 -27.79
N ILE A 186 -11.34 18.21 -26.98
CA ILE A 186 -11.44 18.23 -25.52
C ILE A 186 -10.04 18.47 -24.97
N VAL A 187 -9.89 19.44 -24.08
CA VAL A 187 -8.64 19.63 -23.35
C VAL A 187 -8.78 18.91 -22.02
N VAL A 188 -7.86 18.01 -21.72
CA VAL A 188 -7.76 17.34 -20.41
C VAL A 188 -6.61 17.94 -19.63
N ALA A 189 -6.70 17.94 -18.31
CA ALA A 189 -5.63 18.41 -17.45
C ALA A 189 -5.14 17.30 -16.53
N THR A 190 -3.81 17.12 -16.43
CA THR A 190 -3.19 16.01 -15.71
C THR A 190 -1.87 16.42 -15.05
N THR A 191 -1.52 15.80 -13.92
CA THR A 191 -0.18 15.87 -13.29
C THR A 191 0.75 14.74 -13.75
N ARG A 192 0.24 13.80 -14.56
CA ARG A 192 0.96 12.61 -15.04
C ARG A 192 0.75 12.44 -16.54
N PRO A 193 1.37 13.27 -17.39
CA PRO A 193 1.15 13.19 -18.82
C PRO A 193 1.66 11.87 -19.40
N GLU A 194 2.64 11.20 -18.78
CA GLU A 194 3.10 9.88 -19.23
C GLU A 194 2.00 8.81 -19.21
N THR A 195 1.08 8.87 -18.24
CA THR A 195 -0.01 7.89 -18.14
C THR A 195 -1.01 7.99 -19.28
N MET A 196 -0.99 9.08 -20.06
CA MET A 196 -1.87 9.25 -21.23
C MET A 196 -1.72 8.13 -22.25
N LEU A 197 -0.55 7.47 -22.28
CA LEU A 197 -0.29 6.35 -23.17
C LEU A 197 -1.24 5.18 -22.94
N ALA A 198 -1.79 5.04 -21.72
CA ALA A 198 -2.74 4.01 -21.34
C ALA A 198 -4.19 4.54 -21.15
N ASP A 199 -4.51 5.76 -21.59
CA ASP A 199 -5.88 6.26 -21.47
C ASP A 199 -6.87 5.37 -22.21
N THR A 200 -8.07 5.25 -21.64
CA THR A 200 -9.14 4.39 -22.16
C THR A 200 -10.48 5.08 -22.28
N ALA A 201 -10.63 6.26 -21.67
CA ALA A 201 -11.73 7.17 -21.91
C ALA A 201 -11.34 8.60 -21.50
N VAL A 202 -12.18 9.56 -21.88
CA VAL A 202 -12.24 10.87 -21.23
C VAL A 202 -13.57 10.96 -20.50
N ALA A 203 -13.54 11.16 -19.19
CA ALA A 203 -14.75 11.38 -18.40
C ALA A 203 -15.10 12.87 -18.38
N VAL A 204 -16.38 13.16 -18.53
CA VAL A 204 -16.94 14.51 -18.41
C VAL A 204 -18.18 14.44 -17.52
N HIS A 205 -18.48 15.52 -16.80
CA HIS A 205 -19.65 15.53 -15.95
C HIS A 205 -20.94 15.48 -16.80
N PRO A 206 -21.97 14.69 -16.44
CA PRO A 206 -23.21 14.61 -17.22
C PRO A 206 -23.90 15.97 -17.43
N GLU A 207 -23.77 16.87 -16.46
CA GLU A 207 -24.39 18.20 -16.48
C GLU A 207 -23.50 19.29 -17.09
N ASP A 208 -22.27 18.97 -17.50
CA ASP A 208 -21.38 19.96 -18.13
C ASP A 208 -21.80 20.21 -19.59
N ALA A 209 -22.48 21.34 -19.82
CA ALA A 209 -22.97 21.75 -21.12
C ALA A 209 -21.86 21.91 -22.17
N ARG A 210 -20.59 22.11 -21.78
CA ARG A 210 -19.45 22.23 -22.71
C ARG A 210 -19.15 20.94 -23.45
N TYR A 211 -19.38 19.79 -22.82
CA TYR A 211 -18.95 18.48 -23.31
C TYR A 211 -20.09 17.50 -23.57
N ARG A 212 -21.34 17.85 -23.21
CA ARG A 212 -22.52 17.00 -23.36
C ARG A 212 -22.67 16.42 -24.77
N ASP A 213 -22.39 17.21 -25.80
CA ASP A 213 -22.53 16.78 -27.21
C ASP A 213 -21.42 15.82 -27.67
N PHE A 214 -20.35 15.67 -26.88
CA PHE A 214 -19.25 14.74 -27.13
C PHE A 214 -19.42 13.39 -26.43
N VAL A 215 -20.31 13.28 -25.44
CA VAL A 215 -20.59 12.00 -24.75
C VAL A 215 -21.01 10.93 -25.77
N GLY A 216 -20.36 9.76 -25.71
CA GLY A 216 -20.56 8.65 -26.66
C GLY A 216 -19.79 8.78 -27.97
N ARG A 217 -19.13 9.93 -28.24
CA ARG A 217 -18.15 10.06 -29.33
C ARG A 217 -16.79 9.54 -28.90
N HIS A 218 -15.86 9.50 -29.85
CA HIS A 218 -14.49 9.10 -29.59
C HIS A 218 -13.55 10.29 -29.72
N VAL A 219 -12.52 10.32 -28.89
CA VAL A 219 -11.35 11.17 -29.06
C VAL A 219 -10.16 10.34 -29.53
N ILE A 220 -9.24 11.01 -30.22
CA ILE A 220 -7.98 10.41 -30.70
C ILE A 220 -6.88 10.80 -29.73
N LEU A 221 -6.18 9.80 -29.15
CA LEU A 221 -5.04 10.06 -28.28
C LEU A 221 -3.88 10.64 -29.13
N PRO A 222 -3.35 11.83 -28.81
CA PRO A 222 -2.36 12.52 -29.65
C PRO A 222 -1.09 11.72 -29.98
N LEU A 223 -0.63 10.86 -29.06
CA LEU A 223 0.64 10.13 -29.21
C LEU A 223 0.47 8.67 -29.65
N THR A 224 -0.69 8.07 -29.38
CA THR A 224 -0.93 6.65 -29.71
C THR A 224 -1.84 6.47 -30.91
N GLY A 225 -2.60 7.49 -31.31
CA GLY A 225 -3.63 7.41 -32.34
C GLY A 225 -4.85 6.55 -31.97
N ARG A 226 -4.87 5.97 -30.77
CA ARG A 226 -5.98 5.13 -30.29
C ARG A 226 -7.26 5.96 -30.18
N ARG A 227 -8.38 5.31 -30.48
CA ARG A 227 -9.72 5.88 -30.34
C ARG A 227 -10.28 5.47 -28.99
N ILE A 228 -10.61 6.44 -28.13
CA ILE A 228 -11.21 6.17 -26.82
C ILE A 228 -12.53 6.94 -26.66
N PRO A 229 -13.53 6.37 -26.00
CA PRO A 229 -14.83 7.02 -25.81
C PRO A 229 -14.76 8.20 -24.84
N VAL A 230 -15.69 9.14 -25.02
CA VAL A 230 -16.04 10.14 -24.01
C VAL A 230 -17.22 9.61 -23.21
N VAL A 231 -17.05 9.48 -21.88
CA VAL A 231 -18.06 8.92 -20.97
C VAL A 231 -18.60 9.99 -20.02
N ALA A 232 -19.87 9.88 -19.67
CA ALA A 232 -20.49 10.75 -18.66
C ALA A 232 -20.33 10.11 -17.27
N ASP A 233 -19.60 10.76 -16.36
CA ASP A 233 -19.37 10.27 -14.99
C ASP A 233 -19.28 11.44 -14.01
N GLU A 234 -19.95 11.31 -12.85
CA GLU A 234 -19.99 12.32 -11.79
C GLU A 234 -18.65 12.52 -11.08
N TYR A 235 -17.68 11.61 -11.26
CA TYR A 235 -16.32 11.82 -10.78
C TYR A 235 -15.64 13.05 -11.40
N SER A 236 -15.99 13.39 -12.64
CA SER A 236 -15.44 14.57 -13.30
C SER A 236 -16.07 15.83 -12.72
N ASP A 237 -15.26 16.71 -12.13
CA ASP A 237 -15.72 17.96 -11.51
C ASP A 237 -15.64 19.12 -12.52
N PRO A 238 -16.77 19.72 -12.95
CA PRO A 238 -16.78 20.82 -13.92
C PRO A 238 -15.94 22.04 -13.52
N GLU A 239 -15.73 22.26 -12.22
CA GLU A 239 -15.01 23.41 -11.67
C GLU A 239 -13.49 23.17 -11.58
N LYS A 240 -13.02 21.92 -11.73
CA LYS A 240 -11.60 21.58 -11.63
C LYS A 240 -10.94 21.42 -13.00
N GLY A 241 -9.84 22.14 -13.19
CA GLY A 241 -9.07 22.11 -14.44
C GLY A 241 -9.98 22.50 -15.61
N THR A 242 -10.19 21.58 -16.55
CA THR A 242 -11.06 21.80 -17.70
C THR A 242 -12.47 21.28 -17.51
N GLY A 243 -12.75 20.49 -16.46
CA GLY A 243 -14.00 19.73 -16.31
C GLY A 243 -14.03 18.41 -17.09
N ALA A 244 -12.95 18.08 -17.82
CA ALA A 244 -12.75 16.81 -18.50
C ALA A 244 -11.49 16.10 -17.96
N VAL A 245 -11.65 14.84 -17.56
CA VAL A 245 -10.60 14.06 -16.91
C VAL A 245 -10.20 12.89 -17.80
N LYS A 246 -8.89 12.73 -18.06
CA LYS A 246 -8.38 11.52 -18.72
C LYS A 246 -8.55 10.31 -17.79
N ILE A 247 -9.00 9.18 -18.32
CA ILE A 247 -9.23 7.96 -17.53
C ILE A 247 -8.18 6.92 -17.89
N THR A 248 -7.27 6.64 -16.95
CA THR A 248 -6.21 5.62 -17.06
C THR A 248 -6.38 4.54 -15.96
N PRO A 249 -7.34 3.61 -16.09
CA PRO A 249 -7.76 2.73 -14.99
C PRO A 249 -6.67 1.84 -14.37
N ALA A 250 -5.61 1.55 -15.12
CA ALA A 250 -4.52 0.71 -14.63
C ALA A 250 -3.45 1.47 -13.81
N HIS A 251 -3.57 2.80 -13.67
CA HIS A 251 -2.53 3.67 -13.08
C HIS A 251 -3.05 4.72 -12.09
N ASP A 252 -4.35 4.74 -11.79
CA ASP A 252 -4.96 5.63 -10.78
C ASP A 252 -6.21 5.00 -10.15
N PHE A 253 -6.35 5.10 -8.82
CA PHE A 253 -7.43 4.47 -8.05
C PHE A 253 -8.82 5.01 -8.39
N ASN A 254 -8.94 6.30 -8.66
CA ASN A 254 -10.23 6.88 -9.02
C ASN A 254 -10.59 6.54 -10.47
N ASP A 255 -9.60 6.61 -11.38
CA ASP A 255 -9.79 6.20 -12.77
C ASP A 255 -10.16 4.71 -12.87
N PHE A 256 -9.65 3.88 -11.97
CA PHE A 256 -10.01 2.47 -11.88
C PHE A 256 -11.49 2.28 -11.59
N GLU A 257 -12.05 3.01 -10.63
CA GLU A 257 -13.47 2.93 -10.29
C GLU A 257 -14.36 3.47 -11.42
N VAL A 258 -13.96 4.56 -12.10
CA VAL A 258 -14.63 5.01 -13.34
C VAL A 258 -14.57 3.91 -14.40
N GLY A 259 -13.40 3.33 -14.61
CA GLY A 259 -13.18 2.23 -15.55
C GLY A 259 -14.08 1.03 -15.28
N ARG A 260 -14.30 0.69 -14.00
CA ARG A 260 -15.24 -0.38 -13.61
C ARG A 260 -16.68 -0.02 -13.88
N ARG A 261 -17.13 1.18 -13.53
CA ARG A 261 -18.52 1.63 -13.78
C ARG A 261 -18.89 1.60 -15.26
N HIS A 262 -17.93 1.96 -16.13
CA HIS A 262 -18.14 2.04 -17.58
C HIS A 262 -17.60 0.83 -18.36
N ASN A 263 -17.16 -0.23 -17.67
CA ASN A 263 -16.58 -1.44 -18.30
C ASN A 263 -15.45 -1.15 -19.30
N LEU A 264 -14.56 -0.20 -18.96
CA LEU A 264 -13.44 0.20 -19.80
C LEU A 264 -12.30 -0.83 -19.76
N PRO A 265 -11.54 -0.98 -20.86
CA PRO A 265 -10.29 -1.74 -20.84
C PRO A 265 -9.30 -1.11 -19.84
N MET A 266 -8.36 -1.90 -19.34
CA MET A 266 -7.37 -1.44 -18.34
C MET A 266 -5.95 -1.83 -18.75
N PRO A 267 -5.44 -1.34 -19.90
CA PRO A 267 -4.09 -1.63 -20.34
C PRO A 267 -3.08 -0.95 -19.42
N SER A 268 -2.00 -1.64 -19.08
CA SER A 268 -0.90 -1.04 -18.34
C SER A 268 0.21 -0.52 -19.26
N MET A 269 0.81 0.63 -18.90
CA MET A 269 1.98 1.19 -19.57
C MET A 269 3.24 1.25 -18.68
N LEU A 270 3.17 0.80 -17.42
CA LEU A 270 4.35 0.59 -16.57
C LEU A 270 4.59 -0.88 -16.31
N ASP A 271 5.87 -1.26 -16.35
CA ASP A 271 6.32 -2.49 -15.73
C ASP A 271 6.48 -2.35 -14.21
N ARG A 272 6.87 -3.45 -13.54
CA ARG A 272 7.08 -3.49 -12.08
C ARG A 272 8.24 -2.63 -11.58
N GLN A 273 9.08 -2.11 -12.48
CA GLN A 273 10.19 -1.22 -12.16
C GLN A 273 9.82 0.24 -12.40
N GLY A 274 8.59 0.54 -12.83
CA GLY A 274 8.16 1.89 -13.16
C GLY A 274 8.77 2.39 -14.48
N ARG A 275 9.08 1.48 -15.41
CA ARG A 275 9.53 1.81 -16.76
C ARG A 275 8.40 1.63 -17.76
N ILE A 276 8.46 2.38 -18.86
CA ILE A 276 7.45 2.30 -19.91
C ILE A 276 7.47 0.91 -20.55
N MET A 277 6.29 0.30 -20.64
CA MET A 277 6.03 -0.87 -21.46
C MET A 277 4.90 -0.57 -22.44
N VAL A 278 4.97 -1.18 -23.62
CA VAL A 278 3.99 -0.93 -24.71
C VAL A 278 3.17 -2.16 -25.07
N LEU A 279 3.46 -3.32 -24.44
CA LEU A 279 2.86 -4.61 -24.79
C LEU A 279 1.32 -4.61 -24.69
N GLU A 280 0.76 -3.94 -23.69
CA GLU A 280 -0.69 -3.89 -23.47
C GLU A 280 -1.37 -2.72 -24.21
N LEU A 281 -0.61 -1.85 -24.88
CA LEU A 281 -1.16 -0.67 -25.54
C LEU A 281 -1.72 -0.96 -26.94
N GLY A 282 -1.41 -2.13 -27.51
CA GLY A 282 -1.77 -2.50 -28.88
C GLY A 282 -0.77 -1.97 -29.89
N ASP A 283 -1.24 -1.68 -31.10
CA ASP A 283 -0.43 -1.06 -32.15
C ASP A 283 -0.24 0.43 -31.84
N VAL A 284 1.01 0.88 -31.72
CA VAL A 284 1.35 2.26 -31.34
C VAL A 284 2.44 2.83 -32.26
N PRO A 285 2.49 4.16 -32.46
CA PRO A 285 3.51 4.76 -33.33
C PRO A 285 4.94 4.57 -32.84
N ASP A 286 5.91 4.71 -33.75
CA ASP A 286 7.37 4.56 -33.49
C ASP A 286 7.86 5.40 -32.31
N PHE A 287 7.33 6.62 -32.15
CA PHE A 287 7.65 7.47 -31.01
C PHE A 287 7.36 6.76 -29.67
N VAL A 288 6.18 6.16 -29.53
CA VAL A 288 5.75 5.47 -28.32
C VAL A 288 6.57 4.19 -28.13
N HIS A 289 6.86 3.45 -29.20
CA HIS A 289 7.77 2.31 -29.14
C HIS A 289 9.17 2.70 -28.65
N GLY A 290 9.69 3.86 -29.05
CA GLY A 290 10.98 4.40 -28.62
C GLY A 290 11.05 4.75 -27.12
N LEU A 291 9.91 4.86 -26.44
CA LEU A 291 9.85 5.08 -24.99
C LEU A 291 10.03 3.79 -24.18
N ALA A 292 9.87 2.61 -24.80
CA ALA A 292 9.93 1.34 -24.10
C ALA A 292 11.24 1.17 -23.30
N GLY A 293 11.13 0.76 -22.04
CA GLY A 293 12.24 0.57 -21.10
C GLY A 293 12.77 1.84 -20.44
N GLN A 294 12.33 3.03 -20.87
CA GLN A 294 12.69 4.28 -20.20
C GLN A 294 12.00 4.38 -18.83
N ASP A 295 12.69 4.97 -17.85
CA ASP A 295 12.07 5.34 -16.58
C ASP A 295 10.94 6.35 -16.81
N ARG A 296 9.84 6.21 -16.07
CA ARG A 296 8.63 7.03 -16.23
C ARG A 296 8.87 8.55 -16.16
N PHE A 297 9.84 9.02 -15.36
CA PHE A 297 10.14 10.45 -15.28
C PHE A 297 10.95 10.95 -16.48
N ALA A 298 11.82 10.09 -17.03
CA ALA A 298 12.48 10.36 -18.31
C ALA A 298 11.47 10.36 -19.47
N ALA A 299 10.60 9.35 -19.52
CA ALA A 299 9.55 9.26 -20.52
C ALA A 299 8.58 10.45 -20.46
N ARG A 300 8.22 10.91 -19.25
CA ARG A 300 7.41 12.13 -19.04
C ARG A 300 7.99 13.33 -19.78
N LYS A 301 9.31 13.55 -19.69
CA LYS A 301 9.98 14.67 -20.37
C LYS A 301 9.91 14.54 -21.89
N ALA A 302 10.16 13.34 -22.40
CA ALA A 302 10.07 13.06 -23.84
C ALA A 302 8.65 13.24 -24.37
N ILE A 303 7.64 12.77 -23.63
CA ILE A 303 6.21 12.90 -23.94
C ILE A 303 5.80 14.37 -23.99
N VAL A 304 6.16 15.16 -22.98
CA VAL A 304 5.83 16.60 -22.97
C VAL A 304 6.47 17.33 -24.15
N ALA A 305 7.74 17.06 -24.45
CA ALA A 305 8.42 17.66 -25.59
C ALA A 305 7.76 17.28 -26.93
N GLU A 306 7.29 16.04 -27.07
CA GLU A 306 6.59 15.61 -28.27
C GLU A 306 5.20 16.26 -28.38
N LEU A 307 4.48 16.39 -27.27
CA LEU A 307 3.19 17.09 -27.23
C LEU A 307 3.32 18.57 -27.63
N GLU A 308 4.40 19.24 -27.24
CA GLU A 308 4.73 20.59 -27.73
C GLU A 308 4.99 20.58 -29.24
N ARG A 309 5.80 19.63 -29.72
CA ARG A 309 6.17 19.52 -31.14
C ARG A 309 4.97 19.29 -32.05
N ILE A 310 3.98 18.52 -31.60
CA ILE A 310 2.73 18.26 -32.36
C ILE A 310 1.62 19.27 -32.02
N GLU A 311 1.94 20.33 -31.28
CA GLU A 311 1.01 21.39 -30.86
C GLU A 311 -0.22 20.89 -30.08
N ALA A 312 -0.11 19.74 -29.42
CA ALA A 312 -1.15 19.19 -28.57
C ALA A 312 -1.07 19.69 -27.12
N LEU A 313 0.08 20.23 -26.69
CA LEU A 313 0.21 20.88 -25.39
C LEU A 313 -0.36 22.30 -25.43
N VAL A 314 -1.42 22.54 -24.66
CA VAL A 314 -2.14 23.83 -24.63
C VAL A 314 -1.54 24.78 -23.61
N GLN A 315 -1.27 24.27 -22.41
CA GLN A 315 -0.82 25.07 -21.27
C GLN A 315 -0.09 24.21 -20.24
N VAL A 316 0.88 24.81 -19.55
CA VAL A 316 1.57 24.22 -18.40
C VAL A 316 1.43 25.16 -17.21
N GLU A 317 0.85 24.68 -16.13
CA GLU A 317 0.63 25.46 -14.91
C GLU A 317 1.45 24.89 -13.76
N PRO A 318 2.21 25.69 -13.00
CA PRO A 318 2.83 25.22 -11.76
C PRO A 318 1.76 24.78 -10.76
N HIS A 319 1.92 23.60 -10.18
CA HIS A 319 0.93 23.04 -9.26
C HIS A 319 1.61 22.21 -8.16
N THR A 320 1.31 22.52 -6.90
CA THR A 320 1.70 21.67 -5.76
C THR A 320 0.60 20.65 -5.55
N HIS A 321 0.97 19.37 -5.52
CA HIS A 321 0.02 18.28 -5.31
C HIS A 321 0.57 17.25 -4.33
N ALA A 322 -0.37 16.56 -3.70
CA ALA A 322 -0.11 15.43 -2.84
C ALA A 322 0.35 14.22 -3.68
N VAL A 323 1.55 13.72 -3.40
CA VAL A 323 2.11 12.53 -4.04
C VAL A 323 2.35 11.45 -2.98
N PRO A 324 1.80 10.24 -3.16
CA PRO A 324 2.03 9.15 -2.23
C PRO A 324 3.44 8.58 -2.40
N HIS A 325 4.12 8.31 -1.28
CA HIS A 325 5.46 7.74 -1.20
C HIS A 325 5.46 6.55 -0.24
N GLY A 326 6.32 5.57 -0.47
CA GLY A 326 6.49 4.48 0.49
C GLY A 326 7.19 4.98 1.76
N ASP A 327 6.65 4.62 2.94
CA ASP A 327 7.22 4.97 4.26
C ASP A 327 8.71 4.58 4.40
N ARG A 328 9.06 3.47 3.77
CA ARG A 328 10.34 2.78 3.88
C ARG A 328 11.35 3.17 2.82
N SER A 329 10.95 3.14 1.54
CA SER A 329 11.83 3.47 0.41
C SER A 329 11.91 4.97 0.16
N GLY A 330 10.88 5.73 0.58
CA GLY A 330 10.73 7.14 0.29
C GLY A 330 10.52 7.46 -1.20
N THR A 331 10.28 6.46 -2.05
CA THR A 331 10.05 6.64 -3.49
C THR A 331 8.57 6.92 -3.77
N PRO A 332 8.22 7.70 -4.80
CA PRO A 332 6.83 7.80 -5.26
C PRO A 332 6.31 6.41 -5.64
N ILE A 333 5.17 6.04 -5.05
CA ILE A 333 4.52 4.74 -5.32
C ILE A 333 3.76 4.80 -6.64
N GLU A 334 3.55 3.64 -7.25
CA GLU A 334 2.77 3.49 -8.47
C GLU A 334 1.52 2.67 -8.19
N PRO A 335 0.31 3.13 -8.56
CA PRO A 335 -0.83 2.26 -8.64
C PRO A 335 -0.56 1.22 -9.73
N LEU A 336 -0.56 -0.06 -9.35
CA LEU A 336 -0.30 -1.15 -10.28
C LEU A 336 -1.43 -2.17 -10.23
N LEU A 337 -1.99 -2.49 -11.40
CA LEU A 337 -3.08 -3.45 -11.51
C LEU A 337 -2.53 -4.87 -11.37
N THR A 338 -2.68 -5.46 -10.19
CA THR A 338 -2.15 -6.80 -9.89
C THR A 338 -3.22 -7.73 -9.35
N LEU A 339 -3.03 -9.02 -9.56
CA LEU A 339 -3.88 -10.06 -8.97
C LEU A 339 -3.35 -10.37 -7.58
N GLN A 340 -4.09 -9.99 -6.55
CA GLN A 340 -3.69 -10.09 -5.15
C GLN A 340 -4.77 -10.71 -4.29
N TRP A 341 -4.38 -11.08 -3.07
CA TRP A 341 -5.29 -11.52 -2.02
C TRP A 341 -5.81 -10.31 -1.24
N TYR A 342 -7.13 -10.25 -1.09
CA TYR A 342 -7.84 -9.22 -0.33
C TYR A 342 -8.62 -9.87 0.81
N CYS A 343 -8.86 -9.09 1.84
CA CYS A 343 -9.69 -9.48 2.98
C CYS A 343 -10.86 -8.50 3.09
N ASN A 344 -12.08 -8.99 3.31
CA ASN A 344 -13.26 -8.13 3.48
C ASN A 344 -13.25 -7.48 4.88
N ALA A 345 -12.48 -6.40 5.00
CA ALA A 345 -12.32 -5.64 6.23
C ALA A 345 -13.66 -5.10 6.76
N GLY A 346 -14.56 -4.65 5.89
CA GLY A 346 -15.87 -4.13 6.30
C GLY A 346 -16.71 -5.16 7.06
N VAL A 347 -16.74 -6.42 6.60
CA VAL A 347 -17.44 -7.49 7.32
C VAL A 347 -16.72 -7.86 8.61
N LEU A 348 -15.38 -7.96 8.57
CA LEU A 348 -14.58 -8.31 9.74
C LEU A 348 -14.55 -7.23 10.83
N ALA A 349 -14.81 -5.96 10.48
CA ALA A 349 -14.86 -4.86 11.41
C ALA A 349 -16.08 -4.93 12.36
N GLY A 350 -17.21 -5.46 11.87
CA GLY A 350 -18.47 -5.52 12.63
C GLY A 350 -18.33 -6.16 14.02
N PRO A 351 -17.82 -7.40 14.15
CA PRO A 351 -17.64 -8.06 15.44
C PRO A 351 -16.72 -7.29 16.41
N ALA A 352 -15.70 -6.61 15.90
CA ALA A 352 -14.77 -5.82 16.70
C ALA A 352 -15.41 -4.52 17.19
N ILE A 353 -16.18 -3.83 16.34
CA ILE A 353 -17.00 -2.66 16.73
C ILE A 353 -17.97 -3.05 17.84
N ALA A 354 -18.72 -4.14 17.65
CA ALA A 354 -19.70 -4.62 18.62
C ALA A 354 -19.06 -4.94 19.98
N ALA A 355 -17.85 -5.51 20.01
CA ALA A 355 -17.15 -5.82 21.24
C ALA A 355 -16.74 -4.59 22.06
N VAL A 356 -16.57 -3.43 21.41
CA VAL A 356 -16.30 -2.17 22.10
C VAL A 356 -17.61 -1.53 22.55
N GLU A 357 -18.63 -1.55 21.70
CA GLU A 357 -19.97 -1.01 22.02
C GLU A 357 -20.65 -1.74 23.19
N ASP A 358 -20.51 -3.06 23.26
CA ASP A 358 -21.07 -3.88 24.34
C ASP A 358 -20.20 -3.93 25.61
N GLY A 359 -19.01 -3.31 25.57
CA GLY A 359 -18.10 -3.19 26.71
C GLY A 359 -17.26 -4.43 27.02
N ARG A 360 -17.26 -5.47 26.17
CA ARG A 360 -16.31 -6.60 26.27
C ARG A 360 -14.86 -6.15 26.08
N VAL A 361 -14.63 -5.12 25.28
CA VAL A 361 -13.35 -4.42 25.11
C VAL A 361 -13.49 -3.01 25.68
N GLN A 362 -12.48 -2.58 26.45
CA GLN A 362 -12.45 -1.27 27.09
C GLN A 362 -11.14 -0.56 26.80
N PHE A 363 -11.22 0.72 26.44
CA PHE A 363 -10.04 1.55 26.19
C PHE A 363 -9.67 2.36 27.42
N VAL A 364 -8.35 2.48 27.66
CA VAL A 364 -7.79 3.35 28.68
C VAL A 364 -6.66 4.18 28.06
N PRO A 365 -6.80 5.52 27.97
CA PRO A 365 -8.00 6.32 28.26
C PRO A 365 -9.19 6.06 27.33
N LYS A 366 -10.42 6.28 27.82
CA LYS A 366 -11.67 6.02 27.09
C LYS A 366 -11.77 6.75 25.74
N GLN A 367 -11.20 7.94 25.63
CA GLN A 367 -11.24 8.75 24.39
C GLN A 367 -10.69 8.04 23.14
N TRP A 368 -9.83 7.03 23.30
CA TRP A 368 -9.32 6.24 22.18
C TRP A 368 -10.40 5.41 21.46
N GLU A 369 -11.57 5.21 22.08
CA GLU A 369 -12.76 4.67 21.40
C GLU A 369 -13.12 5.49 20.17
N ASN A 370 -13.02 6.82 20.22
CA ASN A 370 -13.36 7.69 19.09
C ASN A 370 -12.45 7.43 17.89
N THR A 371 -11.14 7.30 18.14
CA THR A 371 -10.16 6.99 17.09
C THR A 371 -10.38 5.59 16.53
N PHE A 372 -10.66 4.60 17.39
CA PHE A 372 -10.99 3.25 16.97
C PHE A 372 -12.26 3.22 16.10
N PHE A 373 -13.33 3.89 16.51
CA PHE A 373 -14.59 3.89 15.76
C PHE A 373 -14.49 4.63 14.44
N ALA A 374 -13.76 5.74 14.37
CA ALA A 374 -13.47 6.40 13.10
C ALA A 374 -12.76 5.42 12.16
N TRP A 375 -11.67 4.80 12.60
CA TRP A 375 -10.89 3.88 11.77
C TRP A 375 -11.62 2.59 11.38
N MET A 376 -12.53 2.07 12.22
CA MET A 376 -13.23 0.82 11.94
C MET A 376 -14.50 1.00 11.08
N ARG A 377 -15.05 2.22 11.02
CA ARG A 377 -16.28 2.53 10.29
C ARG A 377 -16.03 3.20 8.95
N ASP A 378 -14.94 3.97 8.86
CA ASP A 378 -14.46 4.63 7.64
C ASP A 378 -13.46 3.71 6.92
#